data_AF-B8C640-F1
#
_entry.id   AF-B8C640-F1
#
_cell.length_a   1.000
_cell.length_b   1.000
_cell.length_c   1.000
_cell.angle_alpha   90.00
_cell.angle_beta   90.00
_cell.angle_gamma   90.00
#
_symmetry.space_group_name_H-M   'P 1'
#
loop_
_entity.id
_entity.type
_entity.pdbx_description
1 polymer ?
#
loop_
_entity_poly.entity_id
_entity_poly.type
_entity_poly.pdbx_seq_one_letter_code
_entity_poly.pdbx_strand_id
1 'polypeptide(L)'
;MATKSGLRRASFSCIFALAVVAITVSSLATPLAADEPVDEPSSSSLPHSKNLSKPDSRNTISSRNLDNIRYYDTYIEVKTYLELRLDKLIENVFISYDTSGNTFQSTQYTFNDFVRVLRSMSVVGVGAGDTEQYFYTGQTDGMGVIHGLVNIAAFLSQAMAVSIKFDICDEFHMDDTTTNNQYAISNSCGQWGRDYGTEMCTGDEESLTCGVGLNNTIVAASTYGSFPPFQCKPKETASDYTGFWHGEGYLVEAPPFANRAGRIDTEGCCWWGRGVLQTRSACMFGKLNAYLGAGAAKSGYANYYDFDFCAYPEIACEGPSTRDVRWAVGYYEWLDRVQTFVDRSTGMTYLEHLDAYIERGFEYEEEFINVVGMAIPIGCSDLGCYSAGKISVVDEERKANFLMLVHDILDIPGFAKATPLPTPSPTANATGSSDDSFSSVLWYPKYTTWETGVCINTSPVPGNIETFASQLECCVTFFSTQVDGHCLGQVPAPAPVDDSIGSVEPLPTTPQPTYFFIAPPPSSSPVEAFIFLPTPIPTFTETELVTLPSDASSRSRFRCTFIAIAGCLIAFVA
;
A
#
# COMPACT_ATOMS: atom_id res chain seq x y z
N MET A 1 -23.40 72.48 -7.10
CA MET A 1 -24.01 71.73 -5.98
C MET A 1 -22.89 70.85 -5.44
N ALA A 2 -22.18 71.11 -4.33
CA ALA A 2 -22.62 71.34 -2.94
C ALA A 2 -23.56 70.21 -2.49
N THR A 3 -23.26 69.35 -1.51
CA THR A 3 -22.44 69.43 -0.26
C THR A 3 -21.55 68.16 -0.09
N LYS A 4 -20.46 68.02 0.69
CA LYS A 4 -19.89 68.58 1.95
C LYS A 4 -20.42 68.01 3.29
N SER A 5 -19.82 66.90 3.76
CA SER A 5 -19.44 66.57 5.16
C SER A 5 -18.87 65.13 5.22
N GLY A 6 -18.04 64.70 6.18
CA GLY A 6 -17.38 65.45 7.25
C GLY A 6 -17.06 64.62 8.51
N LEU A 7 -15.88 63.98 8.54
CA LEU A 7 -15.01 63.77 9.71
C LEU A 7 -15.59 63.15 11.02
N ARG A 8 -15.05 62.00 11.47
CA ARG A 8 -14.23 61.89 12.72
C ARG A 8 -13.81 60.46 13.09
N ARG A 9 -12.57 60.32 13.58
CA ARG A 9 -12.11 59.20 14.41
C ARG A 9 -12.68 59.34 15.82
N ALA A 10 -12.91 58.22 16.51
CA ALA A 10 -12.95 58.18 17.98
C ALA A 10 -12.39 56.84 18.47
N SER A 11 -11.32 56.90 19.27
CA SER A 11 -10.80 55.75 20.01
C SER A 11 -11.59 55.59 21.31
N PHE A 12 -11.83 54.36 21.76
CA PHE A 12 -12.15 54.07 23.15
C PHE A 12 -11.34 52.86 23.63
N SER A 13 -10.90 52.91 24.88
CA SER A 13 -10.06 51.91 25.52
C SER A 13 -10.66 51.53 26.88
N CYS A 14 -10.48 50.26 27.26
CA CYS A 14 -10.68 49.66 28.59
C CYS A 14 -11.99 49.94 29.36
N ILE A 15 -12.80 48.89 29.59
CA ILE A 15 -13.25 48.51 30.96
C ILE A 15 -13.20 46.98 31.09
N PHE A 16 -12.63 46.50 32.20
CA PHE A 16 -12.62 45.11 32.66
C PHE A 16 -13.99 44.68 33.21
N ALA A 17 -14.44 43.45 32.94
CA ALA A 17 -15.49 42.80 33.74
C ALA A 17 -15.23 41.29 33.84
N LEU A 18 -14.74 40.83 35.00
CA LEU A 18 -14.78 39.41 35.36
C LEU A 18 -16.22 39.01 35.68
N ALA A 19 -16.73 37.98 35.00
CA ALA A 19 -17.94 37.28 35.40
C ALA A 19 -17.57 35.88 35.92
N VAL A 20 -17.50 35.74 37.25
CA VAL A 20 -17.33 34.44 37.91
C VAL A 20 -18.69 33.73 37.90
N VAL A 21 -18.80 32.66 37.11
CA VAL A 21 -19.97 31.77 37.15
C VAL A 21 -19.65 30.59 38.06
N ALA A 22 -20.16 30.65 39.29
CA ALA A 22 -20.13 29.52 40.21
C ALA A 22 -21.31 28.58 39.90
N ILE A 23 -21.03 27.36 39.43
CA ILE A 23 -22.03 26.28 39.35
C ILE A 23 -21.84 25.37 40.56
N THR A 24 -22.86 25.34 41.41
CA THR A 24 -22.92 24.49 42.61
C THR A 24 -23.20 23.03 42.22
N VAL A 25 -22.33 22.12 42.64
CA VAL A 25 -22.57 20.67 42.54
C VAL A 25 -23.53 20.25 43.65
N SER A 26 -24.75 19.84 43.29
CA SER A 26 -25.71 19.23 44.22
C SER A 26 -25.74 17.72 44.02
N SER A 27 -25.30 16.99 45.05
CA SER A 27 -25.41 15.53 45.12
C SER A 27 -26.85 15.09 45.38
N LEU A 28 -27.32 14.08 44.65
CA LEU A 28 -28.49 13.28 45.00
C LEU A 28 -28.14 11.80 44.84
N ALA A 29 -28.01 11.12 45.97
CA ALA A 29 -27.86 9.67 46.04
C ALA A 29 -29.23 9.01 46.25
N THR A 30 -29.46 7.86 45.61
CA THR A 30 -30.60 6.96 45.88
C THR A 30 -30.07 5.60 46.33
N PRO A 31 -30.64 4.98 47.38
CA PRO A 31 -30.10 3.74 47.98
C PRO A 31 -30.75 2.45 47.45
N LEU A 32 -30.09 1.31 47.71
CA LEU A 32 -30.63 -0.04 47.51
C LEU A 32 -31.50 -0.53 48.69
N ALA A 33 -32.50 -1.36 48.37
CA ALA A 33 -33.11 -2.42 49.19
C ALA A 33 -33.80 -3.41 48.21
N ALA A 34 -33.75 -4.75 48.26
CA ALA A 34 -33.68 -5.77 49.33
C ALA A 34 -35.07 -6.40 49.70
N ASP A 35 -35.34 -7.54 49.05
CA ASP A 35 -36.12 -8.76 49.40
C ASP A 35 -37.57 -8.82 49.95
N GLU A 36 -38.33 -9.75 49.30
CA GLU A 36 -39.37 -10.67 49.81
C GLU A 36 -40.76 -10.15 50.30
N PRO A 37 -41.83 -11.01 50.39
CA PRO A 37 -41.89 -12.49 50.31
C PRO A 37 -42.94 -13.12 49.35
N VAL A 38 -43.06 -14.46 49.44
CA VAL A 38 -43.87 -15.43 48.67
C VAL A 38 -45.26 -15.69 49.29
N ASP A 39 -46.27 -16.09 48.48
CA ASP A 39 -47.46 -16.86 48.92
C ASP A 39 -48.07 -17.73 47.77
N GLU A 40 -48.65 -18.88 48.12
CA GLU A 40 -49.28 -19.92 47.25
C GLU A 40 -50.39 -20.66 48.08
N PRO A 41 -51.22 -21.60 47.56
CA PRO A 41 -51.95 -21.75 46.28
C PRO A 41 -53.48 -22.04 46.49
N SER A 42 -54.28 -22.22 45.42
CA SER A 42 -55.50 -23.07 45.51
C SER A 42 -55.98 -23.74 44.19
N SER A 43 -56.25 -25.05 44.28
CA SER A 43 -57.06 -25.97 43.45
C SER A 43 -57.82 -25.43 42.21
N SER A 44 -57.91 -26.07 41.03
CA SER A 44 -57.58 -27.43 40.54
C SER A 44 -57.68 -27.43 38.97
N SER A 45 -57.65 -28.50 38.14
CA SER A 45 -57.80 -29.95 38.31
C SER A 45 -57.08 -30.77 37.19
N LEU A 46 -57.58 -31.96 36.83
CA LEU A 46 -56.99 -32.98 35.91
C LEU A 46 -58.12 -33.81 35.24
N PRO A 47 -57.89 -34.72 34.24
CA PRO A 47 -56.63 -35.15 33.59
C PRO A 47 -56.66 -35.31 32.04
N HIS A 48 -55.48 -35.26 31.39
CA HIS A 48 -55.04 -36.43 30.58
C HIS A 48 -53.51 -36.53 30.40
N SER A 49 -53.02 -37.77 30.35
CA SER A 49 -51.60 -38.12 30.39
C SER A 49 -50.87 -37.91 29.06
N LYS A 50 -49.61 -37.45 29.12
CA LYS A 50 -48.48 -38.04 28.39
C LYS A 50 -47.11 -37.62 28.94
N ASN A 51 -46.35 -38.63 29.37
CA ASN A 51 -44.90 -38.74 29.58
C ASN A 51 -44.03 -37.49 29.76
N LEU A 52 -43.35 -37.48 30.89
CA LEU A 52 -42.19 -36.64 31.22
C LEU A 52 -41.02 -36.95 30.25
N SER A 53 -40.52 -35.93 29.53
CA SER A 53 -39.19 -35.95 28.91
C SER A 53 -38.31 -34.87 29.53
N LYS A 54 -37.08 -35.27 29.87
CA LYS A 54 -36.05 -34.46 30.50
C LYS A 54 -35.68 -33.28 29.60
N PRO A 55 -35.47 -32.04 30.11
CA PRO A 55 -34.98 -30.95 29.27
C PRO A 55 -33.57 -31.28 28.79
N ASP A 56 -33.40 -31.37 27.47
CA ASP A 56 -32.13 -31.59 26.80
C ASP A 56 -31.33 -30.28 26.83
N SER A 57 -30.26 -30.23 27.64
CA SER A 57 -29.43 -29.05 27.81
C SER A 57 -28.50 -28.85 26.61
N ARG A 58 -29.08 -28.56 25.43
CA ARG A 58 -28.31 -28.12 24.27
C ARG A 58 -27.94 -26.67 24.46
N ASN A 59 -26.63 -26.45 24.61
CA ASN A 59 -26.03 -25.14 24.63
C ASN A 59 -26.08 -24.58 23.18
N THR A 60 -27.15 -23.87 22.82
CA THR A 60 -27.31 -23.28 21.48
C THR A 60 -26.33 -22.13 21.30
N ILE A 61 -25.21 -22.43 20.64
CA ILE A 61 -24.23 -21.43 20.18
C ILE A 61 -24.94 -20.52 19.17
N SER A 62 -24.87 -19.20 19.39
CA SER A 62 -25.40 -18.19 18.45
C SER A 62 -24.71 -18.30 17.08
N SER A 63 -25.41 -17.97 15.98
CA SER A 63 -24.83 -17.95 14.62
C SER A 63 -23.53 -17.17 14.57
N ARG A 64 -23.50 -15.95 15.14
CA ARG A 64 -22.29 -15.12 15.19
C ARG A 64 -21.12 -15.77 15.94
N ASN A 65 -21.38 -16.63 16.91
CA ASN A 65 -20.32 -17.41 17.58
C ASN A 65 -19.85 -18.59 16.72
N LEU A 66 -20.72 -19.19 15.90
CA LEU A 66 -20.33 -20.20 14.91
C LEU A 66 -19.49 -19.60 13.77
N ASP A 67 -19.86 -18.41 13.28
CA ASP A 67 -19.09 -17.69 12.26
C ASP A 67 -17.71 -17.28 12.80
N ASN A 68 -17.63 -16.73 14.03
CA ASN A 68 -16.36 -16.43 14.69
C ASN A 68 -15.44 -17.66 14.85
N ILE A 69 -16.01 -18.84 15.16
CA ILE A 69 -15.25 -20.11 15.22
C ILE A 69 -14.75 -20.48 13.83
N ARG A 70 -15.62 -20.49 12.81
CA ARG A 70 -15.24 -20.80 11.41
C ARG A 70 -14.11 -19.89 10.92
N TYR A 71 -14.22 -18.59 11.17
CA TYR A 71 -13.23 -17.60 10.72
C TYR A 71 -11.89 -17.77 11.43
N TYR A 72 -11.91 -18.08 12.73
CA TYR A 72 -10.71 -18.39 13.48
C TYR A 72 -10.04 -19.69 13.00
N ASP A 73 -10.82 -20.75 12.78
CA ASP A 73 -10.31 -22.05 12.32
C ASP A 73 -9.67 -21.93 10.94
N THR A 74 -10.33 -21.28 9.97
CA THR A 74 -9.75 -21.01 8.64
C THR A 74 -8.50 -20.14 8.72
N TYR A 75 -8.48 -19.10 9.57
CA TYR A 75 -7.26 -18.32 9.82
C TYR A 75 -6.12 -19.18 10.38
N ILE A 76 -6.40 -20.14 11.27
CA ILE A 76 -5.38 -21.04 11.81
C ILE A 76 -4.84 -21.99 10.74
N GLU A 77 -5.67 -22.50 9.84
CA GLU A 77 -5.23 -23.30 8.69
C GLU A 77 -4.31 -22.48 7.77
N VAL A 78 -4.73 -21.28 7.36
CA VAL A 78 -3.92 -20.35 6.55
C VAL A 78 -2.61 -19.99 7.24
N LYS A 79 -2.64 -19.60 8.53
CA LYS A 79 -1.45 -19.26 9.31
C LYS A 79 -0.47 -20.43 9.37
N THR A 80 -0.95 -21.63 9.67
CA THR A 80 -0.13 -22.85 9.73
C THR A 80 0.49 -23.13 8.36
N TYR A 81 -0.28 -22.96 7.29
CA TYR A 81 0.20 -23.13 5.93
C TYR A 81 1.35 -22.15 5.61
N LEU A 82 1.19 -20.87 5.96
CA LEU A 82 2.20 -19.82 5.79
C LEU A 82 3.46 -20.07 6.64
N GLU A 83 3.31 -20.47 7.91
CA GLU A 83 4.45 -20.77 8.80
C GLU A 83 5.29 -21.96 8.32
N LEU A 84 4.68 -22.94 7.64
CA LEU A 84 5.40 -24.03 6.98
C LEU A 84 6.23 -23.58 5.76
N ARG A 85 6.03 -22.36 5.26
CA ARG A 85 6.83 -21.72 4.19
C ARG A 85 7.58 -20.49 4.69
N LEU A 86 7.74 -20.33 6.01
CA LEU A 86 8.32 -19.12 6.61
C LEU A 86 9.68 -18.75 6.02
N ASP A 87 10.58 -19.71 5.84
CA ASP A 87 11.92 -19.47 5.28
C ASP A 87 11.82 -18.89 3.86
N LYS A 88 11.02 -19.50 2.97
CA LYS A 88 10.78 -18.98 1.61
C LYS A 88 10.15 -17.59 1.62
N LEU A 89 9.20 -17.34 2.53
CA LEU A 89 8.55 -16.03 2.66
C LEU A 89 9.54 -14.95 3.13
N ILE A 90 10.40 -15.27 4.10
CA ILE A 90 11.46 -14.38 4.60
C ILE A 90 12.50 -14.11 3.50
N GLU A 91 12.89 -15.13 2.74
CA GLU A 91 13.92 -15.01 1.69
C GLU A 91 13.43 -14.31 0.42
N ASN A 92 12.13 -14.34 0.09
CA ASN A 92 11.61 -13.90 -1.21
C ASN A 92 10.49 -12.84 -1.15
N VAL A 93 9.81 -12.67 -0.01
CA VAL A 93 8.68 -11.72 0.15
C VAL A 93 9.02 -10.57 1.08
N PHE A 94 9.53 -10.87 2.29
CA PHE A 94 9.88 -9.86 3.30
C PHE A 94 11.32 -9.34 3.12
N ILE A 95 11.76 -9.24 1.87
CA ILE A 95 13.10 -8.85 1.46
C ILE A 95 13.05 -7.54 0.67
N SER A 96 14.03 -6.68 0.93
CA SER A 96 14.16 -5.32 0.41
C SER A 96 15.51 -5.14 -0.26
N TYR A 97 15.63 -4.11 -1.10
CA TYR A 97 16.80 -3.82 -1.91
C TYR A 97 17.29 -2.40 -1.62
N ASP A 98 18.59 -2.25 -1.37
CA ASP A 98 19.19 -0.92 -1.25
C ASP A 98 19.38 -0.27 -2.63
N THR A 99 19.80 1.00 -2.67
CA THR A 99 20.02 1.72 -3.93
C THR A 99 21.18 1.19 -4.78
N SER A 100 21.94 0.22 -4.26
CA SER A 100 23.00 -0.51 -4.99
C SER A 100 22.54 -1.91 -5.43
N GLY A 101 21.29 -2.29 -5.13
CA GLY A 101 20.73 -3.61 -5.42
C GLY A 101 21.06 -4.70 -4.40
N ASN A 102 21.71 -4.39 -3.27
CA ASN A 102 21.98 -5.39 -2.23
C ASN A 102 20.68 -5.74 -1.50
N THR A 103 20.45 -7.04 -1.25
CA THR A 103 19.30 -7.51 -0.51
C THR A 103 19.49 -7.41 1.01
N PHE A 104 18.41 -7.07 1.71
CA PHE A 104 18.34 -7.09 3.17
C PHE A 104 16.92 -7.44 3.64
N GLN A 105 16.78 -7.87 4.89
CA GLN A 105 15.47 -8.18 5.48
C GLN A 105 14.70 -6.89 5.79
N SER A 106 13.44 -6.80 5.34
CA SER A 106 12.63 -5.59 5.49
C SER A 106 12.50 -5.20 6.97
N THR A 107 12.91 -3.97 7.29
CA THR A 107 12.78 -3.43 8.64
C THR A 107 11.39 -2.86 8.87
N GLN A 108 10.65 -2.48 7.83
CA GLN A 108 9.30 -1.92 7.97
C GLN A 108 8.19 -2.99 7.95
N TYR A 109 8.40 -4.11 7.25
CA TYR A 109 7.40 -5.14 6.97
C TYR A 109 7.93 -6.53 7.34
N THR A 110 7.46 -7.12 8.45
CA THR A 110 7.81 -8.51 8.81
C THR A 110 6.62 -9.44 8.72
N PHE A 111 6.91 -10.73 8.51
CA PHE A 111 5.95 -11.82 8.58
C PHE A 111 5.11 -11.81 9.88
N ASN A 112 5.74 -11.51 11.03
CA ASN A 112 5.05 -11.53 12.33
C ASN A 112 3.98 -10.43 12.44
N ASP A 113 4.27 -9.24 11.94
CA ASP A 113 3.28 -8.14 11.89
C ASP A 113 2.16 -8.49 10.89
N PHE A 114 2.55 -9.00 9.72
CA PHE A 114 1.62 -9.46 8.67
C PHE A 114 0.60 -10.47 9.20
N VAL A 115 1.04 -11.60 9.78
CA VAL A 115 0.09 -12.62 10.28
C VAL A 115 -0.69 -12.14 11.52
N ARG A 116 -0.11 -11.25 12.34
CA ARG A 116 -0.81 -10.65 13.49
C ARG A 116 -2.00 -9.80 13.03
N VAL A 117 -1.80 -8.95 12.03
CA VAL A 117 -2.87 -8.08 11.51
C VAL A 117 -3.83 -8.86 10.62
N LEU A 118 -3.35 -9.84 9.83
CA LEU A 118 -4.20 -10.78 9.10
C LEU A 118 -5.27 -11.40 10.01
N ARG A 119 -4.90 -11.79 11.23
CA ARG A 119 -5.85 -12.30 12.23
C ARG A 119 -6.95 -11.30 12.55
N SER A 120 -6.58 -10.05 12.83
CA SER A 120 -7.57 -9.01 13.18
C SER A 120 -8.53 -8.79 12.01
N MET A 121 -7.98 -8.63 10.81
CA MET A 121 -8.77 -8.31 9.61
C MET A 121 -9.61 -9.48 9.11
N SER A 122 -9.18 -10.74 9.26
CA SER A 122 -9.93 -11.93 8.78
C SER A 122 -10.86 -12.57 9.81
N VAL A 123 -10.58 -12.42 11.11
CA VAL A 123 -11.37 -13.05 12.20
C VAL A 123 -12.27 -12.04 12.93
N VAL A 124 -11.80 -10.82 13.16
CA VAL A 124 -12.58 -9.76 13.84
C VAL A 124 -13.26 -8.84 12.83
N GLY A 125 -12.65 -8.67 11.65
CA GLY A 125 -13.18 -7.84 10.57
C GLY A 125 -13.08 -6.34 10.86
N VAL A 126 -13.81 -5.54 10.11
CA VAL A 126 -14.07 -4.11 10.34
C VAL A 126 -15.56 -3.83 10.11
N GLY A 127 -16.05 -2.68 10.56
CA GLY A 127 -17.48 -2.36 10.45
C GLY A 127 -18.35 -3.13 11.45
N ALA A 128 -19.67 -3.12 11.24
CA ALA A 128 -20.62 -3.93 12.00
C ALA A 128 -21.97 -4.02 11.26
N GLY A 129 -22.66 -5.16 11.37
CA GLY A 129 -23.95 -5.36 10.71
C GLY A 129 -23.79 -5.36 9.19
N ASP A 130 -24.55 -4.52 8.49
CA ASP A 130 -24.55 -4.48 7.02
C ASP A 130 -23.25 -3.91 6.42
N THR A 131 -22.38 -3.28 7.23
CA THR A 131 -21.05 -2.78 6.80
C THR A 131 -19.89 -3.66 7.25
N GLU A 132 -20.19 -4.84 7.80
CA GLU A 132 -19.18 -5.77 8.34
C GLU A 132 -18.37 -6.43 7.21
N GLN A 133 -17.05 -6.28 7.24
CA GLN A 133 -16.13 -6.76 6.21
C GLN A 133 -14.96 -7.51 6.82
N TYR A 134 -14.51 -8.57 6.17
CA TYR A 134 -13.42 -9.43 6.63
C TYR A 134 -12.41 -9.66 5.52
N PHE A 135 -11.12 -9.65 5.82
CA PHE A 135 -10.11 -10.03 4.85
C PHE A 135 -10.28 -11.51 4.52
N TYR A 136 -10.41 -11.80 3.23
CA TYR A 136 -10.84 -13.11 2.79
C TYR A 136 -9.70 -14.13 2.86
N THR A 137 -9.88 -15.16 3.68
CA THR A 137 -8.95 -16.27 3.94
C THR A 137 -9.56 -17.62 3.57
N GLY A 138 -10.69 -17.64 2.86
CA GLY A 138 -11.43 -18.88 2.55
C GLY A 138 -12.60 -19.16 3.50
N GLN A 139 -12.92 -18.23 4.39
CA GLN A 139 -13.80 -18.46 5.54
C GLN A 139 -15.30 -18.31 5.24
N THR A 140 -15.67 -17.97 4.02
CA THR A 140 -17.06 -17.88 3.52
C THR A 140 -17.24 -18.71 2.25
N ASP A 141 -18.50 -18.84 1.81
CA ASP A 141 -18.90 -19.30 0.47
C ASP A 141 -18.50 -20.74 0.06
N GLY A 142 -17.88 -21.51 0.96
CA GLY A 142 -17.52 -22.92 0.74
C GLY A 142 -16.26 -23.14 -0.09
N MET A 143 -15.66 -22.06 -0.59
CA MET A 143 -14.42 -22.00 -1.36
C MET A 143 -13.19 -22.54 -0.59
N GLY A 144 -12.99 -22.10 0.66
CA GLY A 144 -11.99 -22.68 1.57
C GLY A 144 -10.55 -22.16 1.41
N VAL A 145 -9.61 -22.83 2.10
CA VAL A 145 -8.24 -22.36 2.37
C VAL A 145 -7.41 -22.02 1.11
N ILE A 146 -7.67 -22.68 -0.02
CA ILE A 146 -6.94 -22.45 -1.28
C ILE A 146 -7.20 -21.03 -1.81
N HIS A 147 -8.46 -20.62 -1.87
CA HIS A 147 -8.84 -19.25 -2.28
C HIS A 147 -8.29 -18.20 -1.32
N GLY A 148 -8.22 -18.52 -0.01
CA GLY A 148 -7.55 -17.68 0.97
C GLY A 148 -6.07 -17.47 0.69
N LEU A 149 -5.34 -18.54 0.33
CA LEU A 149 -3.93 -18.47 -0.01
C LEU A 149 -3.68 -17.69 -1.32
N VAL A 150 -4.56 -17.83 -2.31
CA VAL A 150 -4.48 -17.06 -3.56
C VAL A 150 -4.81 -15.58 -3.34
N ASN A 151 -5.82 -15.24 -2.54
CA ASN A 151 -6.12 -13.85 -2.16
C ASN A 151 -4.93 -13.22 -1.40
N ILE A 152 -4.26 -13.98 -0.53
CA ILE A 152 -3.04 -13.57 0.15
C ILE A 152 -1.86 -13.38 -0.82
N ALA A 153 -1.68 -14.28 -1.78
CA ALA A 153 -0.67 -14.13 -2.83
C ALA A 153 -0.92 -12.87 -3.67
N ALA A 154 -2.18 -12.62 -4.04
CA ALA A 154 -2.57 -11.42 -4.77
C ALA A 154 -2.26 -10.15 -3.94
N PHE A 155 -2.65 -10.09 -2.67
CA PHE A 155 -2.35 -8.98 -1.77
C PHE A 155 -0.83 -8.73 -1.60
N LEU A 156 -0.07 -9.78 -1.30
CA LEU A 156 1.39 -9.69 -1.12
C LEU A 156 2.11 -9.27 -2.40
N SER A 157 1.66 -9.73 -3.58
CA SER A 157 2.26 -9.32 -4.86
C SER A 157 2.18 -7.81 -5.12
N GLN A 158 1.09 -7.17 -4.68
CA GLN A 158 0.95 -5.71 -4.75
C GLN A 158 1.91 -5.03 -3.77
N ALA A 159 1.93 -5.50 -2.52
CA ALA A 159 2.77 -4.98 -1.45
C ALA A 159 4.27 -5.02 -1.76
N MET A 160 4.73 -6.13 -2.36
CA MET A 160 6.11 -6.34 -2.79
C MET A 160 6.56 -5.26 -3.77
N ALA A 161 5.75 -4.99 -4.80
CA ALA A 161 6.07 -4.05 -5.86
C ALA A 161 6.06 -2.56 -5.43
N VAL A 162 5.30 -2.18 -4.39
CA VAL A 162 5.09 -0.77 -4.04
C VAL A 162 5.72 -0.32 -2.72
N SER A 163 6.02 -1.23 -1.78
CA SER A 163 6.55 -0.86 -0.46
C SER A 163 7.67 -1.78 0.02
N ILE A 164 7.47 -3.11 0.00
CA ILE A 164 8.41 -4.03 0.67
C ILE A 164 9.76 -4.04 -0.05
N LYS A 165 9.79 -4.03 -1.39
CA LYS A 165 11.02 -3.95 -2.21
C LYS A 165 11.93 -2.78 -1.81
N PHE A 166 11.36 -1.64 -1.43
CA PHE A 166 12.10 -0.42 -1.13
C PHE A 166 12.33 -0.19 0.38
N ASP A 167 11.75 -1.03 1.25
CA ASP A 167 11.65 -0.84 2.71
C ASP A 167 11.13 0.55 3.15
N ILE A 168 10.19 1.11 2.39
CA ILE A 168 9.56 2.41 2.67
C ILE A 168 8.13 2.24 3.12
N CYS A 169 7.67 3.14 3.99
CA CYS A 169 6.26 3.25 4.33
C CYS A 169 5.58 4.44 3.67
N ASP A 170 6.22 5.62 3.67
CA ASP A 170 5.73 6.79 2.97
C ASP A 170 6.16 6.79 1.50
N GLU A 171 5.29 7.33 0.66
CA GLU A 171 5.55 7.59 -0.76
C GLU A 171 6.72 8.56 -0.97
N PHE A 172 7.42 8.36 -2.10
CA PHE A 172 8.58 9.16 -2.51
C PHE A 172 8.41 9.69 -3.95
N HIS A 173 9.27 10.64 -4.33
CA HIS A 173 9.30 11.23 -5.66
C HIS A 173 9.61 10.17 -6.74
N MET A 174 8.59 9.80 -7.52
CA MET A 174 8.71 8.91 -8.69
C MET A 174 8.28 9.61 -10.00
N ASP A 175 7.42 10.64 -9.91
CA ASP A 175 6.97 11.44 -11.05
C ASP A 175 7.99 12.50 -11.47
N ASP A 176 8.85 12.13 -12.43
CA ASP A 176 9.57 13.08 -13.26
C ASP A 176 8.56 13.84 -14.13
N THR A 177 8.32 15.09 -13.73
CA THR A 177 7.24 15.93 -14.21
C THR A 177 7.47 16.40 -15.66
N THR A 178 8.73 16.50 -16.12
CA THR A 178 9.08 17.07 -17.44
C THR A 178 9.91 16.14 -18.33
N THR A 179 10.15 14.89 -17.92
CA THR A 179 11.05 13.92 -18.59
C THR A 179 12.52 14.34 -18.66
N ASN A 180 12.91 15.30 -17.82
CA ASN A 180 14.28 15.81 -17.69
C ASN A 180 14.84 15.57 -16.27
N ASN A 181 14.39 14.51 -15.59
CA ASN A 181 14.69 14.22 -14.20
C ASN A 181 14.32 15.38 -13.24
N GLN A 182 13.15 16.01 -13.46
CA GLN A 182 12.66 17.13 -12.64
C GLN A 182 11.41 16.71 -11.86
N TYR A 183 11.55 16.59 -10.55
CA TYR A 183 10.49 16.09 -9.68
C TYR A 183 9.95 17.25 -8.85
N ALA A 184 8.73 17.71 -9.13
CA ALA A 184 8.14 18.82 -8.38
C ALA A 184 8.07 18.50 -6.88
N ILE A 185 8.41 19.45 -6.01
CA ILE A 185 8.27 19.24 -4.54
C ILE A 185 6.78 19.11 -4.15
N SER A 186 5.91 19.78 -4.91
CA SER A 186 4.46 19.62 -4.87
C SER A 186 3.95 18.25 -5.36
N ASN A 187 4.81 17.32 -5.79
CA ASN A 187 4.43 15.90 -5.93
C ASN A 187 3.92 15.31 -4.61
N SER A 188 4.27 15.90 -3.46
CA SER A 188 3.68 15.58 -2.15
C SER A 188 2.13 15.68 -2.16
N CYS A 189 1.57 16.56 -2.99
CA CYS A 189 0.12 16.72 -3.19
C CYS A 189 -0.50 15.64 -4.08
N GLY A 190 0.31 14.96 -4.89
CA GLY A 190 -0.17 14.14 -5.99
C GLY A 190 0.90 13.90 -7.05
N GLN A 191 1.08 12.63 -7.41
CA GLN A 191 1.91 12.18 -8.53
C GLN A 191 1.05 11.73 -9.71
N TRP A 192 1.64 11.75 -10.93
CA TRP A 192 1.01 11.25 -12.16
C TRP A 192 -0.31 11.94 -12.53
N GLY A 193 -0.42 13.23 -12.21
CA GLY A 193 -1.59 14.08 -12.52
C GLY A 193 -2.71 14.05 -11.48
N ARG A 194 -2.54 13.30 -10.38
CA ARG A 194 -3.46 13.26 -9.24
C ARG A 194 -3.32 14.50 -8.34
N ASP A 195 -4.34 14.79 -7.56
CA ASP A 195 -4.26 15.63 -6.35
C ASP A 195 -5.02 14.94 -5.22
N TYR A 196 -4.26 14.30 -4.33
CA TYR A 196 -4.76 13.46 -3.24
C TYR A 196 -5.63 14.23 -2.24
N GLY A 197 -5.46 15.54 -2.12
CA GLY A 197 -6.29 16.39 -1.27
C GLY A 197 -7.68 16.66 -1.87
N THR A 198 -7.84 16.46 -3.18
CA THR A 198 -9.13 16.66 -3.90
C THR A 198 -9.82 15.35 -4.29
N GLU A 199 -9.18 14.20 -4.07
CA GLU A 199 -9.77 12.87 -4.24
C GLU A 199 -10.76 12.59 -3.10
N MET A 200 -12.01 13.04 -3.30
CA MET A 200 -13.14 12.90 -2.36
C MET A 200 -13.88 11.58 -2.53
N CYS A 201 -14.54 11.10 -1.47
CA CYS A 201 -15.47 9.97 -1.57
C CYS A 201 -16.75 10.41 -2.31
N THR A 202 -17.50 9.44 -2.86
CA THR A 202 -18.67 9.73 -3.71
C THR A 202 -19.90 8.95 -3.25
N GLY A 203 -21.10 9.44 -3.61
CA GLY A 203 -22.35 8.83 -3.22
C GLY A 203 -22.56 8.91 -1.70
N ASP A 204 -23.11 7.85 -1.11
CA ASP A 204 -23.44 7.81 0.33
C ASP A 204 -22.20 7.91 1.23
N GLU A 205 -21.00 7.68 0.68
CA GLU A 205 -19.72 7.77 1.39
C GLU A 205 -19.08 9.16 1.37
N GLU A 206 -19.65 10.16 0.66
CA GLU A 206 -19.07 11.52 0.55
C GLU A 206 -18.72 12.11 1.94
N SER A 207 -19.59 11.87 2.92
CA SER A 207 -19.44 12.31 4.32
C SER A 207 -18.27 11.69 5.10
N LEU A 208 -17.65 10.62 4.58
CA LEU A 208 -16.49 9.98 5.21
C LEU A 208 -15.19 10.75 4.93
N THR A 209 -15.14 11.54 3.87
CA THR A 209 -13.91 12.21 3.38
C THR A 209 -13.28 13.10 4.45
N CYS A 210 -11.97 12.98 4.66
CA CYS A 210 -11.25 13.88 5.57
C CYS A 210 -11.25 15.33 5.06
N GLY A 211 -11.37 16.30 5.98
CA GLY A 211 -11.16 17.70 5.67
C GLY A 211 -9.69 18.02 5.40
N VAL A 212 -9.40 18.78 4.35
CA VAL A 212 -8.04 19.18 3.97
C VAL A 212 -7.48 20.20 4.97
N GLY A 213 -6.56 19.76 5.83
CA GLY A 213 -5.90 20.60 6.83
C GLY A 213 -4.83 21.52 6.24
N LEU A 214 -5.19 22.75 5.87
CA LEU A 214 -4.25 23.76 5.36
C LEU A 214 -3.18 24.17 6.40
N ASN A 215 -3.50 24.05 7.69
CA ASN A 215 -2.59 24.40 8.79
C ASN A 215 -1.66 23.24 9.21
N ASN A 216 -1.72 22.08 8.56
CA ASN A 216 -0.95 20.90 8.94
C ASN A 216 0.53 21.04 8.52
N THR A 217 1.45 20.54 9.35
CA THR A 217 2.88 20.45 9.02
C THR A 217 3.35 19.02 9.28
N ILE A 218 3.60 18.27 8.21
CA ILE A 218 4.00 16.85 8.28
C ILE A 218 5.12 16.62 7.26
N VAL A 219 6.10 15.80 7.60
CA VAL A 219 7.16 15.31 6.71
C VAL A 219 7.09 13.78 6.72
N ALA A 220 7.25 13.15 5.56
CA ALA A 220 7.32 11.70 5.42
C ALA A 220 8.44 11.11 6.28
N ALA A 221 8.15 10.01 6.98
CA ALA A 221 9.12 9.34 7.84
C ALA A 221 10.11 8.45 7.04
N SER A 222 9.75 8.10 5.81
CA SER A 222 10.58 7.32 4.88
C SER A 222 11.18 8.22 3.79
N THR A 223 12.43 7.95 3.40
CA THR A 223 13.11 8.57 2.25
C THR A 223 13.76 7.48 1.41
N TYR A 224 13.65 7.57 0.08
CA TYR A 224 14.33 6.66 -0.84
C TYR A 224 15.45 7.37 -1.60
N GLY A 225 16.66 6.81 -1.58
CA GLY A 225 17.83 7.39 -2.21
C GLY A 225 18.17 8.79 -1.71
N SER A 226 18.49 9.71 -2.63
CA SER A 226 18.83 11.10 -2.34
C SER A 226 17.62 12.06 -2.37
N PHE A 227 16.42 11.57 -2.69
CA PHE A 227 15.23 12.41 -2.82
C PHE A 227 14.82 13.01 -1.46
N PRO A 228 14.39 14.28 -1.40
CA PRO A 228 13.80 14.83 -0.21
C PRO A 228 12.52 14.05 0.16
N PRO A 229 12.19 13.93 1.46
CA PRO A 229 10.91 13.38 1.88
C PRO A 229 9.76 14.25 1.37
N PHE A 230 8.61 13.62 1.10
CA PHE A 230 7.38 14.35 0.92
C PHE A 230 7.03 15.18 2.16
N GLN A 231 6.41 16.34 1.94
CA GLN A 231 6.05 17.24 3.03
C GLN A 231 4.76 18.01 2.71
N CYS A 232 4.01 18.35 3.75
CA CYS A 232 2.98 19.37 3.70
C CYS A 232 3.28 20.45 4.76
N LYS A 233 3.01 21.71 4.43
CA LYS A 233 3.11 22.85 5.35
C LYS A 233 2.11 23.96 4.95
N PRO A 234 1.72 24.85 5.88
CA PRO A 234 0.89 26.02 5.55
C PRO A 234 1.68 27.01 4.69
N LYS A 235 1.00 27.81 3.88
CA LYS A 235 1.63 28.94 3.17
C LYS A 235 1.80 30.12 4.12
N GLU A 236 3.04 30.59 4.27
CA GLU A 236 3.28 31.84 5.02
C GLU A 236 2.78 33.08 4.24
N THR A 237 2.82 33.01 2.91
CA THR A 237 2.37 34.08 2.00
C THR A 237 1.75 33.50 0.72
N ALA A 238 1.01 34.31 -0.03
CA ALA A 238 0.52 33.92 -1.36
C ALA A 238 1.65 33.55 -2.35
N SER A 239 2.87 34.04 -2.09
CA SER A 239 4.10 33.73 -2.81
C SER A 239 4.95 32.61 -2.20
N ASP A 240 4.43 31.87 -1.21
CA ASP A 240 5.05 30.63 -0.74
C ASP A 240 4.77 29.53 -1.78
N TYR A 241 5.78 29.26 -2.61
CA TYR A 241 5.76 28.26 -3.66
C TYR A 241 6.99 27.36 -3.53
N THR A 242 6.93 26.20 -4.17
CA THR A 242 8.03 25.25 -4.26
C THR A 242 8.54 25.14 -5.70
N GLY A 243 9.81 24.80 -5.84
CA GLY A 243 10.39 24.38 -7.11
C GLY A 243 10.43 22.85 -7.24
N PHE A 244 11.56 22.31 -7.71
CA PHE A 244 11.73 20.89 -8.02
C PHE A 244 13.06 20.33 -7.53
N TRP A 245 13.08 19.02 -7.27
CA TRP A 245 14.31 18.25 -7.10
C TRP A 245 14.82 17.79 -8.47
N HIS A 246 16.11 18.02 -8.74
CA HIS A 246 16.78 17.50 -9.94
C HIS A 246 17.41 16.14 -9.64
N GLY A 247 17.29 15.19 -10.56
CA GLY A 247 17.82 13.82 -10.38
C GLY A 247 19.34 13.72 -10.18
N GLU A 248 20.09 14.78 -10.48
CA GLU A 248 21.52 14.90 -10.13
C GLU A 248 21.78 15.16 -8.63
N GLY A 249 20.73 15.30 -7.81
CA GLY A 249 20.83 15.34 -6.35
C GLY A 249 20.82 16.75 -5.74
N TYR A 250 20.09 17.70 -6.33
CA TYR A 250 19.96 19.05 -5.78
C TYR A 250 18.56 19.66 -5.95
N LEU A 251 18.21 20.57 -5.04
CA LEU A 251 16.97 21.32 -5.04
C LEU A 251 17.11 22.60 -5.87
N VAL A 252 16.14 22.87 -6.74
CA VAL A 252 15.95 24.16 -7.42
C VAL A 252 14.69 24.78 -6.86
N GLU A 253 14.81 25.84 -6.05
CA GLU A 253 13.68 26.45 -5.33
C GLU A 253 12.86 27.43 -6.19
N ALA A 254 13.48 28.03 -7.21
CA ALA A 254 12.87 29.05 -8.07
C ALA A 254 13.28 28.86 -9.55
N PRO A 255 12.42 29.19 -10.53
CA PRO A 255 11.05 29.74 -10.40
C PRO A 255 10.04 28.73 -9.82
N PRO A 256 8.80 29.14 -9.52
CA PRO A 256 7.74 28.21 -9.11
C PRO A 256 7.61 27.07 -10.11
N PHE A 257 7.52 25.84 -9.62
CA PHE A 257 7.44 24.64 -10.45
C PHE A 257 6.19 23.84 -10.09
N ALA A 258 5.38 23.53 -11.10
CA ALA A 258 4.13 22.82 -10.91
C ALA A 258 4.34 21.31 -11.02
N ASN A 259 3.64 20.52 -10.20
CA ASN A 259 3.43 19.10 -10.50
C ASN A 259 2.45 18.95 -11.69
N ARG A 260 2.19 17.72 -12.14
CA ARG A 260 1.27 17.46 -13.25
C ARG A 260 -0.18 17.91 -13.01
N ALA A 261 -0.60 18.07 -11.75
CA ALA A 261 -1.91 18.61 -11.39
C ALA A 261 -1.95 20.15 -11.28
N GLY A 262 -0.84 20.84 -11.56
CA GLY A 262 -0.74 22.31 -11.50
C GLY A 262 -0.42 22.88 -10.12
N ARG A 263 -0.19 22.04 -9.10
CA ARG A 263 0.16 22.48 -7.74
C ARG A 263 1.60 22.99 -7.70
N ILE A 264 1.80 24.19 -7.15
CA ILE A 264 3.11 24.85 -6.97
C ILE A 264 3.48 25.04 -5.49
N ASP A 265 2.74 24.42 -4.58
CA ASP A 265 2.93 24.48 -3.13
C ASP A 265 2.59 23.12 -2.51
N THR A 266 2.77 23.01 -1.20
CA THR A 266 2.53 21.79 -0.40
C THR A 266 1.45 21.97 0.67
N GLU A 267 0.60 22.98 0.53
CA GLU A 267 -0.47 23.28 1.49
C GLU A 267 -1.64 22.28 1.36
N GLY A 268 -2.07 21.72 2.49
CA GLY A 268 -3.09 20.66 2.51
C GLY A 268 -2.66 19.32 1.90
N CYS A 269 -1.38 19.17 1.51
CA CYS A 269 -0.90 18.04 0.73
C CYS A 269 -0.52 16.79 1.53
N CYS A 270 -1.13 16.57 2.70
CA CYS A 270 -0.69 15.53 3.64
C CYS A 270 -1.17 14.10 3.30
N TRP A 271 -1.69 13.86 2.09
CA TRP A 271 -2.51 12.69 1.73
C TRP A 271 -1.80 11.69 0.79
N TRP A 272 -0.48 11.73 0.75
CA TRP A 272 0.37 10.80 -0.01
C TRP A 272 0.30 9.35 0.48
N GLY A 273 0.86 8.44 -0.31
CA GLY A 273 0.85 7.00 -0.06
C GLY A 273 1.49 6.59 1.25
N ARG A 274 0.78 5.80 2.04
CA ARG A 274 1.28 5.25 3.30
C ARG A 274 0.90 3.79 3.51
N GLY A 275 1.66 3.11 4.35
CA GLY A 275 1.42 1.70 4.67
C GLY A 275 1.75 0.77 3.51
N VAL A 276 1.33 -0.48 3.61
CA VAL A 276 1.89 -1.56 2.77
C VAL A 276 1.46 -1.51 1.30
N LEU A 277 0.30 -0.93 0.98
CA LEU A 277 -0.18 -0.73 -0.39
C LEU A 277 -0.01 0.70 -0.92
N GLN A 278 0.71 1.57 -0.19
CA GLN A 278 0.82 3.01 -0.51
C GLN A 278 -0.56 3.69 -0.61
N THR A 279 -1.36 3.55 0.44
CA THR A 279 -2.74 4.07 0.52
C THR A 279 -2.76 5.59 0.52
N ARG A 280 -3.53 6.19 -0.40
CA ARG A 280 -3.56 7.63 -0.74
C ARG A 280 -4.97 8.22 -0.59
N SER A 281 -5.07 9.55 -0.68
CA SER A 281 -6.30 10.37 -0.76
C SER A 281 -6.99 10.74 0.55
N ALA A 282 -7.58 11.94 0.57
CA ALA A 282 -8.45 12.39 1.66
C ALA A 282 -9.69 11.49 1.84
N CYS A 283 -10.20 10.87 0.75
CA CYS A 283 -11.26 9.87 0.84
C CYS A 283 -10.83 8.64 1.64
N MET A 284 -9.74 7.98 1.24
CA MET A 284 -9.36 6.70 1.84
C MET A 284 -8.90 6.86 3.30
N PHE A 285 -8.20 7.94 3.64
CA PHE A 285 -7.93 8.25 5.06
C PHE A 285 -9.21 8.54 5.85
N GLY A 286 -10.24 9.09 5.21
CA GLY A 286 -11.57 9.27 5.78
C GLY A 286 -12.26 7.95 6.10
N LYS A 287 -12.25 7.04 5.12
CA LYS A 287 -12.71 5.65 5.29
C LYS A 287 -11.93 4.90 6.37
N LEU A 288 -10.59 4.99 6.38
CA LEU A 288 -9.74 4.44 7.45
C LEU A 288 -10.14 4.98 8.82
N ASN A 289 -10.42 6.28 8.94
CA ASN A 289 -10.89 6.86 10.20
C ASN A 289 -12.25 6.29 10.64
N ALA A 290 -13.17 6.11 9.70
CA ALA A 290 -14.51 5.59 9.94
C ALA A 290 -14.53 4.08 10.31
N TYR A 291 -13.66 3.27 9.69
CA TYR A 291 -13.68 1.80 9.82
C TYR A 291 -12.57 1.19 10.67
N LEU A 292 -11.45 1.90 10.86
CA LEU A 292 -10.32 1.48 11.69
C LEU A 292 -9.84 2.51 12.73
N GLY A 293 -10.20 3.79 12.62
CA GLY A 293 -9.72 4.86 13.52
C GLY A 293 -10.68 5.27 14.63
N ALA A 294 -10.57 6.51 15.08
CA ALA A 294 -11.43 7.12 16.09
C ALA A 294 -12.93 7.11 15.71
N GLY A 295 -13.26 7.12 14.41
CA GLY A 295 -14.63 6.93 13.92
C GLY A 295 -15.17 5.52 14.18
N ALA A 296 -14.33 4.49 14.04
CA ALA A 296 -14.65 3.11 14.36
C ALA A 296 -14.81 2.90 15.87
N ALA A 297 -13.90 3.48 16.66
CA ALA A 297 -13.96 3.49 18.12
C ALA A 297 -15.29 4.07 18.61
N LYS A 298 -15.66 5.25 18.09
CA LYS A 298 -16.93 5.94 18.39
C LYS A 298 -18.16 5.14 17.93
N SER A 299 -18.05 4.38 16.84
CA SER A 299 -19.12 3.52 16.32
C SER A 299 -19.24 2.18 17.06
N GLY A 300 -18.32 1.87 17.97
CA GLY A 300 -18.32 0.63 18.76
C GLY A 300 -17.89 -0.60 17.97
N TYR A 301 -17.09 -0.43 16.91
CA TYR A 301 -16.53 -1.56 16.14
C TYR A 301 -15.54 -2.35 17.01
N ALA A 302 -15.39 -3.65 16.73
CA ALA A 302 -14.58 -4.55 17.56
C ALA A 302 -13.07 -4.47 17.28
N ASN A 303 -12.70 -4.05 16.06
CA ASN A 303 -11.32 -3.90 15.58
C ASN A 303 -11.12 -2.44 15.19
N TYR A 304 -10.34 -1.70 15.98
CA TYR A 304 -10.03 -0.30 15.74
C TYR A 304 -8.72 0.10 16.44
N TYR A 305 -8.20 1.25 16.05
CA TYR A 305 -7.11 1.98 16.69
C TYR A 305 -7.66 3.30 17.22
N ASP A 306 -7.31 3.64 18.47
CA ASP A 306 -7.82 4.84 19.15
C ASP A 306 -7.04 6.12 18.76
N PHE A 307 -7.05 6.43 17.45
CA PHE A 307 -6.47 7.64 16.90
C PHE A 307 -7.20 8.10 15.62
N ASP A 308 -7.08 9.39 15.31
CA ASP A 308 -7.78 10.03 14.19
C ASP A 308 -6.90 10.08 12.93
N PHE A 309 -7.18 9.21 11.95
CA PHE A 309 -6.46 9.16 10.67
C PHE A 309 -6.62 10.45 9.83
N CYS A 310 -7.66 11.26 10.06
CA CYS A 310 -7.82 12.55 9.38
C CYS A 310 -6.98 13.66 10.01
N ALA A 311 -6.73 13.59 11.31
CA ALA A 311 -5.88 14.55 12.02
C ALA A 311 -4.40 14.20 11.93
N TYR A 312 -4.06 12.91 11.98
CA TYR A 312 -2.69 12.38 12.06
C TYR A 312 -2.42 11.29 11.01
N PRO A 313 -2.51 11.58 9.69
CA PRO A 313 -2.32 10.56 8.65
C PRO A 313 -0.92 9.92 8.68
N GLU A 314 0.10 10.61 9.22
CA GLU A 314 1.46 10.11 9.42
C GLU A 314 1.57 8.92 10.38
N ILE A 315 0.59 8.71 11.27
CA ILE A 315 0.60 7.58 12.22
C ILE A 315 0.56 6.21 11.51
N ALA A 316 0.14 6.17 10.25
CA ALA A 316 0.26 4.98 9.41
C ALA A 316 1.71 4.55 9.20
N CYS A 317 2.69 5.45 9.33
CA CYS A 317 4.11 5.20 9.11
C CYS A 317 5.04 5.52 10.29
N GLU A 318 4.53 6.17 11.35
CA GLU A 318 5.32 6.69 12.47
C GLU A 318 6.03 5.60 13.30
N GLY A 319 7.31 5.33 12.96
CA GLY A 319 8.22 4.52 13.77
C GLY A 319 7.85 3.03 13.93
N PRO A 320 8.62 2.28 14.75
CA PRO A 320 8.42 0.83 14.89
C PRO A 320 7.14 0.41 15.62
N SER A 321 6.51 1.30 16.40
CA SER A 321 5.29 1.02 17.16
C SER A 321 4.03 0.94 16.30
N THR A 322 4.05 1.51 15.08
CA THR A 322 2.89 1.57 14.17
C THR A 322 2.96 0.53 13.05
N ARG A 323 3.88 -0.45 13.13
CA ARG A 323 4.06 -1.50 12.11
C ARG A 323 2.76 -2.26 11.79
N ASP A 324 1.89 -2.46 12.77
CA ASP A 324 0.56 -3.07 12.55
C ASP A 324 -0.37 -2.16 11.74
N VAL A 325 -0.31 -0.85 11.97
CA VAL A 325 -1.12 0.15 11.26
C VAL A 325 -0.77 0.12 9.76
N ARG A 326 0.52 -0.04 9.42
CA ARG A 326 0.99 -0.17 8.02
C ARG A 326 0.30 -1.30 7.26
N TRP A 327 0.13 -2.45 7.93
CA TRP A 327 -0.60 -3.59 7.38
C TRP A 327 -2.11 -3.34 7.39
N ALA A 328 -2.66 -2.84 8.49
CA ALA A 328 -4.10 -2.64 8.65
C ALA A 328 -4.67 -1.65 7.62
N VAL A 329 -3.91 -0.59 7.31
CA VAL A 329 -4.21 0.40 6.26
C VAL A 329 -4.33 -0.27 4.89
N GLY A 330 -3.32 -1.06 4.48
CA GLY A 330 -3.36 -1.76 3.20
C GLY A 330 -4.41 -2.88 3.16
N TYR A 331 -4.61 -3.61 4.27
CA TYR A 331 -5.69 -4.59 4.36
C TYR A 331 -7.06 -3.94 4.21
N TYR A 332 -7.30 -2.78 4.84
CA TYR A 332 -8.55 -2.08 4.68
C TYR A 332 -8.76 -1.58 3.24
N GLU A 333 -7.71 -1.05 2.59
CA GLU A 333 -7.80 -0.70 1.17
C GLU A 333 -8.10 -1.92 0.28
N TRP A 334 -7.60 -3.11 0.63
CA TRP A 334 -7.98 -4.36 -0.04
C TRP A 334 -9.45 -4.72 0.16
N LEU A 335 -10.01 -4.54 1.37
CA LEU A 335 -11.44 -4.71 1.62
C LEU A 335 -12.25 -3.73 0.76
N ASP A 336 -11.95 -2.43 0.86
CA ASP A 336 -12.73 -1.35 0.28
C ASP A 336 -12.66 -1.28 -1.25
N ARG A 337 -11.53 -1.66 -1.84
CA ARG A 337 -11.32 -1.58 -3.30
C ARG A 337 -11.39 -2.92 -4.03
N VAL A 338 -10.81 -3.99 -3.47
CA VAL A 338 -10.62 -5.26 -4.19
C VAL A 338 -11.75 -6.23 -3.89
N GLN A 339 -12.04 -6.50 -2.62
CA GLN A 339 -13.08 -7.48 -2.28
C GLN A 339 -14.50 -7.01 -2.62
N THR A 340 -14.71 -5.70 -2.73
CA THR A 340 -15.94 -5.06 -3.24
C THR A 340 -15.94 -4.86 -4.76
N PHE A 341 -14.84 -5.14 -5.46
CA PHE A 341 -14.69 -4.82 -6.88
C PHE A 341 -15.70 -5.61 -7.72
N VAL A 342 -16.31 -4.91 -8.68
CA VAL A 342 -17.15 -5.50 -9.72
C VAL A 342 -16.58 -5.04 -11.06
N ASP A 343 -16.08 -6.01 -11.84
CA ASP A 343 -15.65 -5.76 -13.20
C ASP A 343 -16.87 -5.41 -14.07
N ARG A 344 -16.91 -4.17 -14.56
CA ARG A 344 -18.01 -3.67 -15.38
C ARG A 344 -18.08 -4.29 -16.78
N SER A 345 -17.03 -4.98 -17.22
CA SER A 345 -16.97 -5.62 -18.54
C SER A 345 -17.58 -7.02 -18.56
N THR A 346 -17.33 -7.82 -17.50
CA THR A 346 -17.91 -9.16 -17.32
C THR A 346 -19.16 -9.17 -16.43
N GLY A 347 -19.30 -8.20 -15.53
CA GLY A 347 -20.31 -8.19 -14.47
C GLY A 347 -19.93 -8.99 -13.23
N MET A 348 -18.76 -9.65 -13.21
CA MET A 348 -18.29 -10.49 -12.11
C MET A 348 -17.67 -9.67 -10.97
N THR A 349 -17.91 -10.11 -9.75
CA THR A 349 -17.20 -9.67 -8.54
C THR A 349 -15.78 -10.19 -8.50
N TYR A 350 -14.91 -9.58 -7.67
CA TYR A 350 -13.57 -10.12 -7.41
C TYR A 350 -13.56 -11.56 -6.91
N LEU A 351 -14.50 -11.94 -6.02
CA LEU A 351 -14.55 -13.31 -5.49
C LEU A 351 -14.98 -14.33 -6.55
N GLU A 352 -15.84 -13.95 -7.50
CA GLU A 352 -16.16 -14.80 -8.66
C GLU A 352 -14.97 -14.95 -9.63
N HIS A 353 -14.15 -13.90 -9.80
CA HIS A 353 -12.89 -13.98 -10.57
C HIS A 353 -11.85 -14.88 -9.87
N LEU A 354 -11.72 -14.76 -8.55
CA LEU A 354 -10.86 -15.62 -7.71
C LEU A 354 -11.29 -17.09 -7.79
N ASP A 355 -12.58 -17.36 -7.68
CA ASP A 355 -13.14 -18.71 -7.79
C ASP A 355 -12.93 -19.29 -9.19
N ALA A 356 -13.27 -18.53 -10.24
CA ALA A 356 -13.08 -18.95 -11.63
C ALA A 356 -11.61 -19.26 -11.97
N TYR A 357 -10.64 -18.49 -11.45
CA TYR A 357 -9.21 -18.76 -11.62
C TYR A 357 -8.82 -20.12 -11.02
N ILE A 358 -9.35 -20.45 -9.83
CA ILE A 358 -9.05 -21.70 -9.13
C ILE A 358 -9.80 -22.90 -9.75
N GLU A 359 -11.08 -22.74 -10.12
CA GLU A 359 -11.86 -23.77 -10.82
C GLU A 359 -11.26 -24.14 -12.19
N ARG A 360 -10.66 -23.17 -12.90
CA ARG A 360 -9.91 -23.39 -14.15
C ARG A 360 -8.54 -24.04 -13.93
N GLY A 361 -8.20 -24.45 -12.71
CA GLY A 361 -6.92 -25.10 -12.41
C GLY A 361 -5.74 -24.14 -12.45
N PHE A 362 -5.96 -22.88 -12.08
CA PHE A 362 -4.98 -21.78 -12.07
C PHE A 362 -4.47 -21.36 -13.46
N GLU A 363 -5.19 -21.70 -14.54
CA GLU A 363 -4.98 -21.12 -15.87
C GLU A 363 -5.48 -19.67 -15.93
N TYR A 364 -4.89 -18.87 -16.82
CA TYR A 364 -5.26 -17.46 -17.07
C TYR A 364 -4.97 -16.53 -15.88
N GLU A 365 -3.80 -16.69 -15.26
CA GLU A 365 -3.26 -15.82 -14.20
C GLU A 365 -3.35 -14.32 -14.52
N GLU A 366 -3.17 -13.96 -15.80
CA GLU A 366 -3.17 -12.58 -16.27
C GLU A 366 -4.56 -11.96 -16.16
N GLU A 367 -5.61 -12.72 -16.47
CA GLU A 367 -7.01 -12.29 -16.36
C GLU A 367 -7.31 -11.94 -14.90
N PHE A 368 -6.96 -12.83 -13.97
CA PHE A 368 -7.18 -12.63 -12.53
C PHE A 368 -6.36 -11.47 -11.94
N ILE A 369 -5.05 -11.41 -12.20
CA ILE A 369 -4.21 -10.36 -11.58
C ILE A 369 -4.48 -8.97 -12.18
N ASN A 370 -4.94 -8.89 -13.44
CA ASN A 370 -5.38 -7.63 -14.03
C ASN A 370 -6.63 -7.07 -13.34
N VAL A 371 -7.56 -7.91 -12.86
CA VAL A 371 -8.71 -7.46 -12.05
C VAL A 371 -8.23 -6.78 -10.76
N VAL A 372 -7.20 -7.32 -10.10
CA VAL A 372 -6.57 -6.69 -8.93
C VAL A 372 -5.90 -5.35 -9.29
N GLY A 373 -5.20 -5.29 -10.41
CA GLY A 373 -4.59 -4.05 -10.92
C GLY A 373 -5.62 -2.95 -11.22
N MET A 374 -6.78 -3.32 -11.78
CA MET A 374 -7.92 -2.41 -12.01
C MET A 374 -8.56 -1.92 -10.71
N ALA A 375 -8.59 -2.75 -9.68
CA ALA A 375 -9.12 -2.39 -8.36
C ALA A 375 -8.18 -1.45 -7.57
N ILE A 376 -6.86 -1.62 -7.69
CA ILE A 376 -5.85 -0.77 -7.02
C ILE A 376 -4.99 0.00 -8.04
N PRO A 377 -5.53 1.10 -8.62
CA PRO A 377 -4.76 1.97 -9.50
C PRO A 377 -3.70 2.75 -8.71
N ILE A 378 -2.42 2.40 -8.93
CA ILE A 378 -1.28 3.24 -8.51
C ILE A 378 -1.29 4.56 -9.28
N GLY A 379 -1.59 4.47 -10.58
CA GLY A 379 -1.71 5.63 -11.47
C GLY A 379 -2.96 6.47 -11.20
N CYS A 380 -3.34 7.28 -12.18
CA CYS A 380 -4.58 8.06 -12.15
C CYS A 380 -5.82 7.15 -12.11
N SER A 381 -6.89 7.63 -11.49
CA SER A 381 -8.18 6.94 -11.33
C SER A 381 -8.98 6.77 -12.63
N ASP A 382 -8.60 7.46 -13.71
CA ASP A 382 -9.35 7.48 -14.98
C ASP A 382 -8.71 6.65 -16.08
N LEU A 383 -9.57 6.06 -16.92
CA LEU A 383 -9.30 5.33 -18.18
C LEU A 383 -8.41 6.06 -19.22
N GLY A 384 -7.94 7.28 -18.94
CA GLY A 384 -7.17 8.13 -19.84
C GLY A 384 -5.65 8.14 -19.64
N CYS A 385 -5.10 7.56 -18.57
CA CYS A 385 -3.66 7.64 -18.26
C CYS A 385 -2.78 6.60 -18.97
N TYR A 386 -2.86 6.58 -20.30
CA TYR A 386 -1.91 5.88 -21.18
C TYR A 386 -0.68 6.76 -21.50
N SER A 387 0.08 7.19 -20.49
CA SER A 387 1.31 7.95 -20.73
C SER A 387 2.47 7.54 -19.81
N ALA A 388 3.59 7.20 -20.45
CA ALA A 388 4.86 6.69 -19.90
C ALA A 388 4.80 5.26 -19.33
N GLY A 389 5.55 4.34 -19.99
CA GLY A 389 5.67 2.92 -19.64
C GLY A 389 6.44 2.61 -18.35
N LYS A 390 6.28 3.43 -17.31
CA LYS A 390 6.66 3.10 -15.92
C LYS A 390 5.52 2.40 -15.17
N ILE A 391 4.26 2.72 -15.50
CA ILE A 391 3.08 2.04 -14.91
C ILE A 391 3.12 0.54 -15.25
N SER A 392 3.36 0.22 -16.52
CA SER A 392 3.52 -1.17 -17.00
C SER A 392 4.65 -1.94 -16.30
N VAL A 393 5.74 -1.30 -15.87
CA VAL A 393 6.82 -2.00 -15.15
C VAL A 393 6.34 -2.47 -13.77
N VAL A 394 5.56 -1.66 -13.07
CA VAL A 394 5.02 -2.04 -11.76
C VAL A 394 3.95 -3.11 -11.90
N ASP A 395 3.12 -3.05 -12.96
CA ASP A 395 2.10 -4.07 -13.21
C ASP A 395 2.69 -5.43 -13.63
N GLU A 396 3.74 -5.46 -14.46
CA GLU A 396 4.49 -6.70 -14.73
C GLU A 396 5.23 -7.22 -13.49
N GLU A 397 5.78 -6.34 -12.64
CA GLU A 397 6.40 -6.75 -11.38
C GLU A 397 5.37 -7.35 -10.39
N ARG A 398 4.18 -6.76 -10.27
CA ARG A 398 3.05 -7.30 -9.51
C ARG A 398 2.66 -8.70 -10.00
N LYS A 399 2.54 -8.88 -11.31
CA LYS A 399 2.24 -10.17 -11.95
C LYS A 399 3.34 -11.22 -11.70
N ALA A 400 4.61 -10.86 -11.88
CA ALA A 400 5.74 -11.74 -11.60
C ALA A 400 5.79 -12.16 -10.11
N ASN A 401 5.55 -11.23 -9.19
CA ASN A 401 5.47 -11.51 -7.76
C ASN A 401 4.30 -12.44 -7.42
N PHE A 402 3.13 -12.25 -8.05
CA PHE A 402 1.96 -13.13 -7.86
C PHE A 402 2.26 -14.57 -8.29
N LEU A 403 2.87 -14.73 -9.47
CA LEU A 403 3.27 -16.03 -9.98
C LEU A 403 4.28 -16.72 -9.06
N MET A 404 5.36 -16.04 -8.68
CA MET A 404 6.35 -16.56 -7.74
C MET A 404 5.69 -16.97 -6.40
N LEU A 405 4.74 -16.18 -5.90
CA LEU A 405 4.00 -16.48 -4.67
C LEU A 405 3.18 -17.77 -4.80
N VAL A 406 2.39 -17.92 -5.86
CA VAL A 406 1.50 -19.07 -6.05
C VAL A 406 2.27 -20.35 -6.40
N HIS A 407 3.23 -20.29 -7.34
CA HIS A 407 3.97 -21.44 -7.85
C HIS A 407 5.08 -21.91 -6.91
N ASP A 408 5.97 -21.00 -6.48
CA ASP A 408 7.27 -21.37 -5.92
C ASP A 408 7.35 -21.18 -4.41
N ILE A 409 6.71 -20.14 -3.88
CA ILE A 409 6.77 -19.80 -2.46
C ILE A 409 5.72 -20.59 -1.68
N LEU A 410 4.43 -20.39 -1.98
CA LEU A 410 3.33 -21.02 -1.25
C LEU A 410 3.16 -22.51 -1.62
N ASP A 411 3.39 -22.88 -2.89
CA ASP A 411 3.25 -24.27 -3.39
C ASP A 411 1.80 -24.77 -3.24
N ILE A 412 0.84 -23.98 -3.75
CA ILE A 412 -0.60 -24.11 -3.45
C ILE A 412 -1.14 -25.46 -3.95
N PRO A 413 -1.88 -26.24 -3.11
CA PRO A 413 -2.35 -27.56 -3.50
C PRO A 413 -3.34 -27.50 -4.67
N GLY A 414 -3.26 -28.48 -5.58
CA GLY A 414 -4.05 -28.49 -6.81
C GLY A 414 -3.40 -27.72 -7.96
N PHE A 415 -2.37 -26.90 -7.69
CA PHE A 415 -1.54 -26.32 -8.74
C PHE A 415 -0.73 -27.42 -9.42
N ALA A 416 -1.27 -27.97 -10.51
CA ALA A 416 -0.60 -29.03 -11.25
C ALA A 416 0.64 -28.46 -11.96
N LYS A 417 1.82 -28.75 -11.42
CA LYS A 417 3.06 -28.61 -12.19
C LYS A 417 2.89 -29.42 -13.46
N ALA A 418 2.80 -28.74 -14.61
CA ALA A 418 2.39 -29.35 -15.88
C ALA A 418 3.14 -30.67 -16.10
N THR A 419 2.40 -31.78 -16.13
CA THR A 419 2.98 -33.09 -16.39
C THR A 419 3.46 -33.08 -17.84
N PRO A 420 4.70 -33.53 -18.15
CA PRO A 420 5.15 -33.62 -19.53
C PRO A 420 4.13 -34.37 -20.38
N LEU A 421 3.76 -33.81 -21.55
CA LEU A 421 2.75 -34.41 -22.42
C LEU A 421 3.04 -35.90 -22.64
N PRO A 422 2.01 -36.78 -22.62
CA PRO A 422 2.21 -38.20 -22.85
C PRO A 422 2.96 -38.42 -24.16
N THR A 423 4.11 -39.08 -24.10
CA THR A 423 4.88 -39.43 -25.30
C THR A 423 3.97 -40.19 -26.27
N PRO A 424 3.76 -39.71 -27.51
CA PRO A 424 2.85 -40.37 -28.43
C PRO A 424 3.39 -41.78 -28.76
N SER A 425 2.56 -42.79 -28.51
CA SER A 425 2.88 -44.18 -28.84
C SER A 425 3.20 -44.33 -30.34
N PRO A 426 4.19 -45.18 -30.70
CA PRO A 426 4.72 -45.19 -32.06
C PRO A 426 3.76 -45.82 -33.07
N THR A 427 3.24 -45.01 -33.99
CA THR A 427 2.61 -45.50 -35.22
C THR A 427 3.71 -45.84 -36.24
N ALA A 428 3.72 -47.07 -36.74
CA ALA A 428 4.85 -47.62 -37.50
C ALA A 428 4.81 -47.32 -39.01
N ASN A 429 6.01 -47.18 -39.60
CA ASN A 429 6.36 -47.25 -41.03
C ASN A 429 5.82 -46.13 -41.94
N ALA A 430 6.53 -45.62 -42.96
CA ALA A 430 7.93 -45.63 -43.40
C ALA A 430 8.07 -44.40 -44.37
N THR A 431 9.20 -43.87 -44.85
CA THR A 431 10.46 -44.47 -45.31
C THR A 431 11.45 -43.33 -45.63
N GLY A 432 12.76 -43.51 -45.44
CA GLY A 432 13.80 -42.77 -46.18
C GLY A 432 14.68 -41.76 -45.40
N SER A 433 15.99 -42.05 -45.37
CA SER A 433 17.17 -41.16 -45.57
C SER A 433 17.13 -39.72 -45.02
N SER A 434 18.12 -39.20 -44.28
CA SER A 434 19.46 -39.70 -43.88
C SER A 434 20.08 -38.75 -42.83
N ASP A 435 21.11 -39.22 -42.12
CA ASP A 435 22.03 -38.49 -41.22
C ASP A 435 22.10 -36.95 -41.38
N ASP A 436 21.89 -36.23 -40.27
CA ASP A 436 23.00 -35.49 -39.63
C ASP A 436 22.72 -35.31 -38.12
N SER A 437 23.76 -35.35 -37.29
CA SER A 437 23.65 -35.32 -35.83
C SER A 437 23.81 -33.90 -35.27
N PHE A 438 22.70 -33.17 -35.17
CA PHE A 438 22.66 -31.92 -34.41
C PHE A 438 22.20 -32.16 -32.97
N SER A 439 23.14 -32.09 -32.03
CA SER A 439 22.82 -31.79 -30.63
C SER A 439 22.23 -30.38 -30.60
N SER A 440 20.91 -30.25 -30.46
CA SER A 440 20.25 -28.95 -30.33
C SER A 440 20.80 -28.21 -29.12
N VAL A 441 21.48 -27.09 -29.38
CA VAL A 441 21.95 -26.17 -28.34
C VAL A 441 20.73 -25.40 -27.85
N LEU A 442 20.01 -25.98 -26.89
CA LEU A 442 18.82 -25.39 -26.30
C LEU A 442 19.21 -24.29 -25.32
N TRP A 443 18.70 -23.08 -25.57
CA TRP A 443 18.89 -21.91 -24.73
C TRP A 443 17.69 -21.70 -23.82
N TYR A 444 17.91 -21.39 -22.55
CA TYR A 444 16.83 -21.11 -21.60
C TYR A 444 17.19 -19.93 -20.69
N PRO A 445 16.20 -19.16 -20.20
CA PRO A 445 16.45 -18.05 -19.30
C PRO A 445 16.96 -18.53 -17.95
N LYS A 446 18.01 -17.90 -17.43
CA LYS A 446 18.47 -18.01 -16.06
C LYS A 446 18.24 -16.68 -15.35
N TYR A 447 17.22 -16.66 -14.50
CA TYR A 447 16.93 -15.55 -13.61
C TYR A 447 17.94 -15.53 -12.45
N THR A 448 18.47 -14.34 -12.15
CA THR A 448 19.34 -14.11 -10.98
C THR A 448 18.92 -12.80 -10.31
N THR A 449 19.20 -11.65 -10.92
CA THR A 449 18.36 -10.45 -10.83
C THR A 449 17.78 -10.13 -12.21
N TRP A 450 16.92 -9.12 -12.33
CA TRP A 450 16.42 -8.68 -13.63
C TRP A 450 17.54 -8.11 -14.52
N GLU A 451 18.40 -7.27 -13.93
CA GLU A 451 19.51 -6.56 -14.59
C GLU A 451 20.60 -7.51 -15.08
N THR A 452 20.77 -8.64 -14.40
CA THR A 452 21.77 -9.68 -14.70
C THR A 452 21.17 -10.96 -15.31
N GLY A 453 19.88 -10.92 -15.66
CA GLY A 453 19.20 -12.01 -16.36
C GLY A 453 19.85 -12.32 -17.70
N VAL A 454 20.09 -13.61 -17.96
CA VAL A 454 20.77 -14.08 -19.17
C VAL A 454 20.18 -15.40 -19.67
N CYS A 455 20.24 -15.62 -20.97
CA CYS A 455 19.94 -16.91 -21.59
C CYS A 455 21.21 -17.76 -21.70
N ILE A 456 21.14 -19.01 -21.25
CA ILE A 456 22.26 -19.96 -21.16
C ILE A 456 21.92 -21.30 -21.81
N ASN A 457 22.94 -22.08 -22.15
CA ASN A 457 22.83 -23.37 -22.83
C ASN A 457 23.47 -24.55 -22.05
N THR A 458 23.51 -24.46 -20.72
CA THR A 458 24.15 -25.48 -19.86
C THR A 458 23.26 -26.70 -19.63
N SER A 459 23.85 -27.90 -19.70
CA SER A 459 23.17 -29.18 -19.44
C SER A 459 23.51 -29.71 -18.04
N PRO A 460 22.58 -30.34 -17.30
CA PRO A 460 21.18 -30.58 -17.67
C PRO A 460 20.34 -29.29 -17.67
N VAL A 461 19.39 -29.19 -18.61
CA VAL A 461 18.36 -28.15 -18.59
C VAL A 461 17.44 -28.41 -17.39
N PRO A 462 17.17 -27.43 -16.53
CA PRO A 462 16.19 -27.58 -15.45
C PRO A 462 14.79 -27.90 -16.02
N GLY A 463 14.07 -28.81 -15.38
CA GLY A 463 12.73 -29.20 -15.83
C GLY A 463 11.74 -28.04 -15.79
N ASN A 464 10.87 -27.97 -16.79
CA ASN A 464 9.78 -27.01 -16.95
C ASN A 464 10.21 -25.54 -17.23
N ILE A 465 11.39 -25.31 -17.80
CA ILE A 465 11.76 -24.02 -18.39
C ILE A 465 11.61 -24.08 -19.91
N GLU A 466 11.06 -23.03 -20.53
CA GLU A 466 10.96 -22.90 -21.98
C GLU A 466 12.36 -22.82 -22.63
N THR A 467 12.55 -23.56 -23.73
CA THR A 467 13.83 -23.66 -24.43
C THR A 467 13.74 -23.19 -25.87
N PHE A 468 14.68 -22.32 -26.27
CA PHE A 468 14.75 -21.69 -27.57
C PHE A 468 15.87 -22.28 -28.44
N ALA A 469 15.75 -22.11 -29.75
CA ALA A 469 16.77 -22.55 -30.70
C ALA A 469 17.99 -21.62 -30.72
N SER A 470 17.87 -20.39 -30.21
CA SER A 470 18.97 -19.43 -30.13
C SER A 470 18.96 -18.59 -28.86
N GLN A 471 20.14 -18.09 -28.47
CA GLN A 471 20.28 -17.14 -27.36
C GLN A 471 19.54 -15.83 -27.64
N LEU A 472 19.53 -15.37 -28.90
CA LEU A 472 18.85 -14.14 -29.30
C LEU A 472 17.35 -14.23 -29.09
N GLU A 473 16.73 -15.30 -29.57
CA GLU A 473 15.30 -15.56 -29.40
C GLU A 473 14.92 -15.59 -27.92
N CYS A 474 15.66 -16.34 -27.11
CA CYS A 474 15.49 -16.36 -25.65
C CYS A 474 15.65 -14.97 -25.01
N CYS A 475 16.69 -14.20 -25.36
CA CYS A 475 16.91 -12.86 -24.83
C CYS A 475 15.84 -11.85 -25.28
N VAL A 476 15.31 -11.97 -26.49
CA VAL A 476 14.23 -11.11 -26.98
C VAL A 476 12.92 -11.44 -26.26
N THR A 477 12.61 -12.73 -26.06
CA THR A 477 11.39 -13.16 -25.37
C THR A 477 11.37 -12.77 -23.90
N PHE A 478 12.47 -13.00 -23.17
CA PHE A 478 12.50 -12.84 -21.70
C PHE A 478 13.22 -11.60 -21.17
N PHE A 479 14.08 -10.95 -21.96
CA PHE A 479 15.01 -9.92 -21.47
C PHE A 479 15.12 -8.69 -22.41
N SER A 480 14.21 -8.51 -23.36
CA SER A 480 14.24 -7.42 -24.35
C SER A 480 14.14 -6.01 -23.77
N THR A 481 13.63 -5.89 -22.54
CA THR A 481 13.40 -4.62 -21.83
C THR A 481 14.42 -4.35 -20.72
N GLN A 482 15.52 -5.12 -20.64
CA GLN A 482 16.65 -4.79 -19.77
C GLN A 482 17.26 -3.44 -20.15
N VAL A 483 17.44 -2.54 -19.18
CA VAL A 483 17.92 -1.16 -19.40
C VAL A 483 19.30 -1.13 -20.08
N ASP A 484 20.22 -1.97 -19.61
CA ASP A 484 21.57 -2.12 -20.20
C ASP A 484 21.62 -3.16 -21.34
N GLY A 485 20.47 -3.77 -21.69
CA GLY A 485 20.39 -4.83 -22.71
C GLY A 485 21.25 -6.06 -22.40
N HIS A 486 21.49 -6.37 -21.12
CA HIS A 486 22.55 -7.28 -20.67
C HIS A 486 22.57 -8.66 -21.37
N CYS A 487 21.41 -9.31 -21.51
CA CYS A 487 21.25 -10.57 -22.24
C CYS A 487 21.56 -10.41 -23.73
N LEU A 488 20.96 -9.38 -24.37
CA LEU A 488 21.16 -9.09 -25.79
C LEU A 488 22.63 -8.74 -26.12
N GLY A 489 23.33 -8.06 -25.21
CA GLY A 489 24.75 -7.75 -25.30
C GLY A 489 25.68 -8.97 -25.19
N GLN A 490 25.18 -10.12 -24.75
CA GLN A 490 25.92 -11.39 -24.72
C GLN A 490 25.63 -12.30 -25.94
N VAL A 491 24.67 -11.93 -26.79
CA VAL A 491 24.40 -12.64 -28.05
C VAL A 491 25.58 -12.43 -29.02
N PRO A 492 26.16 -13.49 -29.62
CA PRO A 492 27.20 -13.34 -30.63
C PRO A 492 26.71 -12.50 -31.82
N ALA A 493 27.47 -11.46 -32.18
CA ALA A 493 27.12 -10.61 -33.31
C ALA A 493 27.01 -11.41 -34.62
N PRO A 494 25.99 -11.14 -35.47
CA PRO A 494 25.84 -11.84 -36.74
C PRO A 494 27.02 -11.56 -37.66
N ALA A 495 27.41 -12.57 -38.45
CA ALA A 495 28.45 -12.41 -39.46
C ALA A 495 28.01 -11.38 -40.53
N PRO A 496 28.93 -10.62 -41.15
CA PRO A 496 28.57 -9.67 -42.22
C PRO A 496 27.92 -10.41 -43.39
N VAL A 497 26.71 -9.99 -43.77
CA VAL A 497 25.98 -10.55 -44.91
C VAL A 497 26.26 -9.70 -46.15
N ASP A 498 26.53 -10.36 -47.27
CA ASP A 498 26.86 -9.77 -48.56
C ASP A 498 25.62 -9.15 -49.24
N ASP A 499 25.76 -7.92 -49.70
CA ASP A 499 24.65 -7.05 -50.09
C ASP A 499 24.28 -7.27 -51.57
N SER A 500 23.48 -8.30 -51.85
CA SER A 500 22.88 -8.46 -53.18
C SER A 500 21.48 -9.10 -53.16
N ILE A 501 20.60 -8.51 -53.99
CA ILE A 501 19.24 -8.91 -54.39
C ILE A 501 18.07 -8.26 -53.63
N GLY A 502 17.33 -7.40 -54.35
CA GLY A 502 15.87 -7.57 -54.44
C GLY A 502 14.98 -6.58 -53.69
N SER A 503 14.88 -5.34 -54.19
CA SER A 503 13.89 -4.34 -53.74
C SER A 503 12.43 -4.77 -53.93
N VAL A 504 11.58 -4.54 -52.93
CA VAL A 504 10.10 -4.51 -53.04
C VAL A 504 9.58 -3.18 -52.48
N GLU A 505 8.54 -2.63 -53.13
CA GLU A 505 8.02 -1.27 -52.99
C GLU A 505 6.98 -1.12 -51.86
N PRO A 506 6.93 0.01 -51.11
CA PRO A 506 5.95 0.23 -50.04
C PRO A 506 4.66 0.97 -50.50
N LEU A 507 3.52 0.62 -49.88
CA LEU A 507 2.22 1.29 -50.04
C LEU A 507 2.20 2.71 -49.37
N PRO A 508 1.23 3.58 -49.70
CA PRO A 508 1.40 5.03 -49.57
C PRO A 508 1.07 5.60 -48.18
N THR A 509 1.86 6.60 -47.78
CA THR A 509 1.70 7.38 -46.54
C THR A 509 0.63 8.46 -46.65
N THR A 510 -0.17 8.64 -45.58
CA THR A 510 -0.97 9.85 -45.33
C THR A 510 -0.08 11.03 -44.89
N PRO A 511 -0.49 12.29 -45.11
CA PRO A 511 0.40 13.44 -44.98
C PRO A 511 0.61 13.93 -43.54
N GLN A 512 1.87 14.18 -43.19
CA GLN A 512 2.30 14.89 -41.97
C GLN A 512 2.05 16.40 -42.08
N PRO A 513 1.77 17.12 -40.97
CA PRO A 513 1.73 18.58 -40.95
C PRO A 513 3.15 19.18 -40.95
N THR A 514 3.36 20.20 -41.78
CA THR A 514 4.66 20.89 -41.92
C THR A 514 4.90 21.90 -40.80
N TYR A 515 5.80 21.57 -39.87
CA TYR A 515 6.35 22.55 -38.92
C TYR A 515 7.47 23.39 -39.57
N PHE A 516 7.30 24.71 -39.55
CA PHE A 516 8.34 25.66 -39.95
C PHE A 516 9.43 25.74 -38.90
N PHE A 517 10.68 25.41 -39.27
CA PHE A 517 11.85 25.74 -38.46
C PHE A 517 12.10 27.24 -38.48
N ILE A 518 11.92 27.90 -37.33
CA ILE A 518 12.46 29.25 -37.08
C ILE A 518 13.83 29.07 -36.43
N ALA A 519 14.88 29.53 -37.09
CA ALA A 519 16.24 29.49 -36.55
C ALA A 519 16.41 30.51 -35.40
N PRO A 520 17.13 30.19 -34.32
CA PRO A 520 17.42 31.14 -33.25
C PRO A 520 18.43 32.22 -33.73
N PRO A 521 18.32 33.47 -33.25
CA PRO A 521 19.27 34.53 -33.57
C PRO A 521 20.62 34.35 -32.86
N PRO A 522 21.72 34.91 -33.39
CA PRO A 522 23.07 34.67 -32.89
C PRO A 522 23.39 35.44 -31.60
N SER A 523 24.21 34.81 -30.75
CA SER A 523 24.76 35.37 -29.52
C SER A 523 25.82 36.45 -29.75
N SER A 524 25.81 37.52 -28.94
CA SER A 524 26.97 38.42 -28.79
C SER A 524 27.06 39.05 -27.39
N SER A 525 28.03 38.55 -26.60
CA SER A 525 28.94 39.23 -25.65
C SER A 525 28.47 40.31 -24.65
N PRO A 526 29.21 40.56 -23.54
CA PRO A 526 30.07 39.66 -22.75
C PRO A 526 29.68 39.65 -21.25
N VAL A 527 30.13 38.65 -20.50
CA VAL A 527 30.01 38.63 -19.03
C VAL A 527 31.23 39.31 -18.40
N GLU A 528 31.02 40.36 -17.59
CA GLU A 528 32.09 40.92 -16.75
C GLU A 528 32.41 39.98 -15.58
N ALA A 529 33.69 39.65 -15.41
CA ALA A 529 34.15 38.81 -14.31
C ALA A 529 34.30 39.61 -13.01
N PHE A 530 33.29 39.54 -12.12
CA PHE A 530 33.42 40.02 -10.75
C PHE A 530 34.15 39.00 -9.87
N ILE A 531 35.42 39.29 -9.57
CA ILE A 531 36.22 38.55 -8.59
C ILE A 531 35.72 38.91 -7.19
N PHE A 532 35.06 37.97 -6.50
CA PHE A 532 34.80 38.08 -5.06
C PHE A 532 35.93 37.44 -4.25
N LEU A 533 36.57 38.25 -3.41
CA LEU A 533 37.50 37.78 -2.38
C LEU A 533 36.72 37.16 -1.21
N PRO A 534 37.19 36.05 -0.61
CA PRO A 534 36.52 35.44 0.54
C PRO A 534 36.74 36.28 1.81
N THR A 535 35.66 36.58 2.52
CA THR A 535 35.68 37.11 3.88
C THR A 535 35.81 35.97 4.91
N PRO A 536 36.45 36.19 6.07
CA PRO A 536 36.78 35.13 7.01
C PRO A 536 35.58 34.67 7.86
N ILE A 537 35.52 33.35 8.08
CA ILE A 537 34.58 32.69 9.00
C ILE A 537 35.02 32.96 10.45
N PRO A 538 34.13 33.41 11.36
CA PRO A 538 34.42 33.44 12.78
C PRO A 538 34.24 32.05 13.39
N THR A 539 35.33 31.47 13.91
CA THR A 539 35.27 30.33 14.81
C THR A 539 34.80 30.77 16.20
N PHE A 540 33.90 30.00 16.81
CA PHE A 540 33.59 30.14 18.24
C PHE A 540 33.96 28.86 18.98
N THR A 541 34.71 29.04 20.06
CA THR A 541 35.24 27.99 20.93
C THR A 541 34.23 27.63 22.03
N GLU A 542 34.24 26.36 22.47
CA GLU A 542 33.60 25.98 23.73
C GLU A 542 34.17 26.78 24.92
N THR A 543 33.27 27.15 25.84
CA THR A 543 33.30 26.84 27.28
C THR A 543 32.76 28.01 28.07
N GLU A 544 31.54 27.91 28.63
CA GLU A 544 31.29 28.47 29.96
C GLU A 544 30.15 27.75 30.69
N LEU A 545 30.40 27.45 31.96
CA LEU A 545 29.57 26.62 32.82
C LEU A 545 28.72 27.51 33.72
N VAL A 546 27.41 27.63 33.46
CA VAL A 546 26.53 28.49 34.27
C VAL A 546 25.85 27.68 35.39
N THR A 547 26.24 27.97 36.63
CA THR A 547 25.63 27.44 37.86
C THR A 547 24.27 28.10 38.15
N LEU A 548 23.25 27.30 38.50
CA LEU A 548 21.97 27.79 39.02
C LEU A 548 21.93 27.76 40.57
N PRO A 549 21.35 28.77 41.23
CA PRO A 549 21.28 28.85 42.70
C PRO A 549 20.07 28.11 43.30
N SER A 550 20.17 27.82 44.60
CA SER A 550 19.20 27.10 45.43
C SER A 550 18.25 28.00 46.26
N ASP A 551 17.18 27.38 46.79
CA ASP A 551 16.22 27.85 47.83
C ASP A 551 15.18 28.94 47.47
N ALA A 552 13.90 28.93 47.87
CA ALA A 552 13.03 28.01 48.62
C ALA A 552 11.60 28.61 48.77
N SER A 553 10.59 27.76 49.02
CA SER A 553 9.16 28.07 49.33
C SER A 553 8.30 28.60 48.15
N SER A 554 7.01 28.25 47.99
CA SER A 554 5.96 27.92 48.97
C SER A 554 5.03 26.76 48.52
N ARG A 555 4.14 26.30 49.42
CA ARG A 555 3.33 25.06 49.32
C ARG A 555 1.93 25.28 48.72
N SER A 556 1.47 24.32 47.91
CA SER A 556 0.10 23.77 48.00
C SER A 556 0.07 22.33 47.49
N ARG A 557 -0.80 21.48 48.07
CA ARG A 557 -0.82 20.02 47.84
C ARG A 557 -1.93 19.65 46.86
N PHE A 558 -1.67 18.69 45.97
CA PHE A 558 -2.69 17.74 45.52
C PHE A 558 -2.17 16.30 45.67
N ARG A 559 -3.05 15.39 46.07
CA ARG A 559 -2.75 13.97 46.31
C ARG A 559 -3.29 13.15 45.15
N CYS A 560 -2.43 12.35 44.51
CA CYS A 560 -2.88 11.14 43.83
C CYS A 560 -2.86 9.99 44.84
N THR A 561 -3.97 9.28 44.98
CA THR A 561 -4.10 8.16 45.90
C THR A 561 -3.95 6.85 45.13
N PHE A 562 -2.85 6.13 45.34
CA PHE A 562 -2.79 4.71 45.03
C PHE A 562 -3.56 3.93 46.11
N ILE A 563 -4.43 3.01 45.69
CA ILE A 563 -4.94 1.94 46.55
C ILE A 563 -4.58 0.61 45.88
N ALA A 564 -3.80 -0.20 46.58
CA ALA A 564 -3.55 -1.58 46.21
C ALA A 564 -4.61 -2.50 46.85
N ILE A 565 -5.00 -3.55 46.15
CA ILE A 565 -5.58 -4.76 46.74
C ILE A 565 -4.75 -5.95 46.24
N ALA A 566 -4.40 -6.84 47.16
CA ALA A 566 -3.51 -7.97 46.91
C ALA A 566 -4.22 -9.31 47.21
N GLY A 567 -3.68 -10.40 46.66
CA GLY A 567 -4.07 -11.79 46.95
C GLY A 567 -4.93 -12.39 45.83
N CYS A 568 -4.60 -13.53 45.23
CA CYS A 568 -4.02 -14.73 45.85
C CYS A 568 -3.28 -15.57 44.80
N LEU A 569 -2.10 -16.11 45.13
CA LEU A 569 -1.44 -17.12 44.31
C LEU A 569 -0.81 -18.17 45.23
N ILE A 570 -1.32 -19.39 45.14
CA ILE A 570 -0.88 -20.54 45.93
C ILE A 570 0.29 -21.19 45.19
N ALA A 571 1.43 -21.33 45.88
CA ALA A 571 2.53 -22.17 45.42
C ALA A 571 3.01 -23.05 46.60
N PHE A 572 2.86 -24.36 46.45
CA PHE A 572 3.59 -25.34 47.24
C PHE A 572 5.07 -25.31 46.84
N VAL A 573 5.98 -25.48 47.81
CA VAL A 573 7.08 -26.47 47.83
C VAL A 573 7.93 -26.27 49.10
N ALA A 574 8.23 -27.39 49.78
CA ALA A 574 9.15 -27.56 50.92
C ALA A 574 8.79 -26.84 52.24
#